data_AF-A0A2N0QGB8-F1
#
_entry.id   AF-A0A2N0QGB8-F1
#
_cell.length_a   1.000
_cell.length_b   1.000
_cell.length_c   1.000
_cell.angle_alpha   90.00
_cell.angle_beta   90.00
_cell.angle_gamma   90.00
#
_symmetry.space_group_name_H-M   'P 1'
#
loop_
_entity.id
_entity.type
_entity.pdbx_description
1 polymer ?
#
loop_
_entity_poly.entity_id
_entity_poly.type
_entity_poly.pdbx_seq_one_letter_code
_entity_poly.pdbx_strand_id
1 'polypeptide(L)'
;MFMTILFAFMLGTLFSSSTLAVSLSLILLFMGTTITVFLAKYDFAKFIWFANDLTQFLPGTAPIIPDLSLNFAIVVNIVYAIIFLAVSFTYFTRRDVTA
;
A
#
# COMPACT_ATOMS: atom_id res chain seq x y z
N MET A 1 -7.49 2.17 2.73
CA MET A 1 -7.94 2.84 1.47
C MET A 1 -6.92 3.80 0.85
N PHE A 2 -6.38 4.79 1.58
CA PHE A 2 -5.44 5.77 1.01
C PHE A 2 -4.19 5.15 0.37
N MET A 3 -3.60 4.14 1.01
CA MET A 3 -2.39 3.47 0.50
C MET A 3 -2.63 2.73 -0.82
N THR A 4 -3.81 2.13 -1.01
CA THR A 4 -4.19 1.49 -2.29
C THR A 4 -4.24 2.51 -3.42
N ILE A 5 -4.74 3.72 -3.14
CA ILE A 5 -4.78 4.81 -4.12
C ILE A 5 -3.36 5.28 -4.46
N LEU A 6 -2.49 5.48 -3.47
CA LEU A 6 -1.10 5.89 -3.70
C LEU A 6 -0.31 4.84 -4.49
N PHE A 7 -0.52 3.57 -4.19
CA PHE A 7 0.13 2.48 -4.91
C PHE A 7 -0.42 2.35 -6.34
N ALA A 8 -1.73 2.45 -6.54
CA ALA A 8 -2.33 2.47 -7.87
C ALA A 8 -1.86 3.66 -8.71
N PHE A 9 -1.74 4.84 -8.09
CA PHE A 9 -1.13 6.02 -8.69
C PHE A 9 0.29 5.72 -9.13
N MET A 10 1.15 5.22 -8.22
CA MET A 10 2.53 4.85 -8.52
C MET A 10 2.63 3.91 -9.73
N LEU A 11 1.84 2.83 -9.75
CA LEU A 11 1.83 1.91 -10.89
C LEU A 11 1.30 2.58 -12.18
N GLY A 12 0.29 3.44 -12.07
CA GLY A 12 -0.20 4.25 -13.18
C GLY A 12 0.91 5.13 -13.78
N THR A 13 1.78 5.71 -12.95
CA THR A 13 2.95 6.49 -13.41
C THR A 13 3.96 5.60 -14.12
N LEU A 14 4.34 4.48 -13.50
CA LEU A 14 5.34 3.52 -13.99
C LEU A 14 4.96 2.95 -15.35
N PHE A 15 3.69 2.58 -15.53
CA PHE A 15 3.20 1.98 -16.78
C PHE A 15 2.55 2.99 -17.74
N SER A 16 2.37 4.24 -17.31
CA SER A 16 1.75 5.32 -18.11
C SER A 16 0.38 4.96 -18.70
N SER A 17 -0.43 4.24 -17.93
CA SER A 17 -1.79 3.84 -18.34
C SER A 17 -2.76 3.97 -17.16
N SER A 18 -3.83 4.74 -17.39
CA SER A 18 -4.95 4.87 -16.44
C SER A 18 -5.73 3.57 -16.28
N THR A 19 -5.84 2.77 -17.34
CA THR A 19 -6.48 1.45 -17.31
C THR A 19 -5.76 0.51 -16.34
N LEU A 20 -4.42 0.50 -16.37
CA LEU A 20 -3.63 -0.34 -15.45
C LEU A 20 -3.86 0.07 -13.99
N ALA A 21 -3.89 1.37 -13.68
CA ALA A 21 -4.14 1.83 -12.31
C ALA A 21 -5.50 1.34 -11.77
N VAL A 22 -6.55 1.40 -12.59
CA VAL A 22 -7.90 0.93 -12.21
C VAL A 22 -7.93 -0.59 -12.01
N SER A 23 -7.39 -1.37 -12.96
CA SER A 23 -7.35 -2.82 -12.87
C SER A 23 -6.52 -3.31 -11.67
N LEU A 24 -5.39 -2.66 -11.39
CA LEU A 24 -4.55 -2.98 -10.24
C LEU A 24 -5.25 -2.67 -8.93
N SER A 25 -5.97 -1.55 -8.83
CA SER A 25 -6.74 -1.19 -7.63
C SER A 25 -7.72 -2.28 -7.23
N LEU A 26 -8.42 -2.86 -8.22
CA LEU A 26 -9.37 -3.95 -8.00
C LEU A 26 -8.67 -5.22 -7.52
N ILE A 27 -7.56 -5.60 -8.13
CA ILE A 27 -6.78 -6.77 -7.73
C ILE A 27 -6.26 -6.61 -6.28
N LEU A 28 -5.77 -5.42 -5.94
CA LEU A 28 -5.22 -5.12 -4.61
C LEU A 28 -6.28 -5.17 -3.52
N LEU A 29 -7.53 -4.83 -3.83
CA LEU A 29 -8.65 -4.92 -2.90
C LEU A 29 -8.83 -6.35 -2.36
N PHE A 30 -8.67 -7.36 -3.22
CA PHE A 30 -8.82 -8.77 -2.83
C PHE A 30 -7.51 -9.39 -2.35
N MET A 31 -6.38 -8.98 -2.94
CA MET A 31 -5.07 -9.56 -2.61
C MET A 31 -4.53 -9.07 -1.27
N GLY A 32 -4.80 -7.82 -0.86
CA GLY A 32 -4.21 -7.23 0.35
C GLY A 32 -4.49 -8.03 1.62
N THR A 33 -5.76 -8.34 1.89
CA THR A 33 -6.16 -9.13 3.05
C THR A 33 -5.64 -10.57 2.96
N THR A 34 -5.76 -11.19 1.78
CA THR A 34 -5.32 -12.58 1.54
C THR A 34 -3.83 -12.76 1.80
N ILE A 35 -3.01 -11.85 1.25
CA ILE A 35 -1.55 -11.83 1.45
C ILE A 35 -1.22 -11.65 2.94
N THR A 36 -1.92 -10.73 3.61
CA THR A 36 -1.70 -10.44 5.03
C THR A 36 -1.98 -11.69 5.89
N VAL A 37 -3.11 -12.36 5.68
CA VAL A 37 -3.46 -13.60 6.41
C VAL A 37 -2.43 -14.70 6.14
N PHE A 38 -2.03 -14.89 4.89
CA PHE A 38 -1.07 -15.92 4.53
C PHE A 38 0.32 -15.69 5.14
N LEU A 39 0.72 -14.42 5.23
CA LEU A 39 2.02 -14.01 5.76
C LEU A 39 2.02 -13.77 7.27
N ALA A 40 0.86 -13.68 7.93
CA ALA A 40 0.74 -13.34 9.36
C ALA A 40 1.56 -14.25 10.29
N LYS A 41 1.90 -15.46 9.85
CA LYS A 41 2.78 -16.40 10.57
C LYS A 41 4.26 -15.99 10.62
N TYR A 42 4.66 -14.96 9.88
CA TYR A 42 6.05 -14.50 9.83
C TYR A 42 6.20 -13.14 10.51
N ASP A 43 7.28 -12.97 11.28
CA ASP A 43 7.52 -11.76 12.07
C ASP A 43 7.65 -10.47 11.24
N PHE A 44 8.05 -10.60 9.97
CA PHE A 44 8.18 -9.46 9.06
C PHE A 44 6.84 -8.99 8.50
N ALA A 45 5.77 -9.79 8.62
CA ALA A 45 4.48 -9.49 8.01
C ALA A 45 3.86 -8.20 8.55
N LYS A 46 4.17 -7.83 9.80
CA LYS A 46 3.81 -6.53 10.38
C LYS A 46 4.34 -5.34 9.59
N PHE A 47 5.43 -5.47 8.84
CA PHE A 47 5.98 -4.38 8.04
C PHE A 47 5.34 -4.26 6.65
N ILE A 48 4.49 -5.20 6.26
CA ILE A 48 3.77 -5.11 4.99
C ILE A 48 2.68 -4.04 5.14
N TRP A 49 2.62 -3.06 4.23
CA TRP A 49 1.64 -1.97 4.34
C TRP A 49 0.18 -2.47 4.40
N PHE A 50 -0.15 -3.59 3.74
CA PHE A 50 -1.47 -4.23 3.81
C PHE A 50 -1.84 -4.71 5.22
N ALA A 51 -0.87 -5.12 6.03
CA ALA A 51 -1.09 -5.49 7.42
C ALA A 51 -1.48 -4.29 8.29
N ASN A 52 -1.16 -3.08 7.84
CA ASN A 52 -1.31 -1.83 8.58
C ASN A 52 -2.52 -1.02 8.11
N ASP A 53 -3.58 -1.67 7.61
CA ASP A 53 -4.80 -0.95 7.25
C ASP A 53 -5.48 -0.39 8.50
N LEU A 54 -5.66 0.93 8.52
CA LEU A 54 -6.19 1.66 9.68
C LEU A 54 -7.65 1.29 10.00
N THR A 55 -8.35 0.71 9.03
CA THR A 55 -9.73 0.21 9.21
C THR A 55 -9.82 -0.90 10.25
N GLN A 56 -8.72 -1.62 10.51
CA GLN A 56 -8.64 -2.71 11.48
C GLN A 56 -8.58 -2.25 12.95
N PHE A 57 -8.49 -0.93 13.17
CA PHE A 57 -8.49 -0.31 14.50
C PHE A 57 -9.80 0.41 14.81
N LEU A 58 -10.82 0.27 13.94
CA LEU A 58 -12.14 0.84 14.18
C LEU A 58 -12.89 0.04 15.27
N PRO A 59 -13.82 0.66 16.01
CA PRO A 59 -14.62 -0.04 17.01
C PRO A 59 -15.30 -1.29 16.41
N GLY A 60 -15.19 -2.43 17.09
CA GLY A 60 -15.76 -3.70 16.63
C GLY A 60 -14.88 -4.48 15.64
N THR A 61 -13.66 -4.01 15.36
CA THR A 61 -12.66 -4.73 14.56
C THR A 61 -11.44 -5.11 15.40
N ALA A 62 -10.66 -6.07 14.90
CA ALA A 62 -9.39 -6.46 15.51
C ALA A 62 -8.31 -6.58 14.41
N PRO A 63 -7.06 -6.19 14.70
CA PRO A 63 -5.95 -6.41 13.78
C PRO A 63 -5.78 -7.88 13.41
N ILE A 64 -5.44 -8.15 12.15
CA ILE A 64 -5.19 -9.52 11.66
C ILE A 64 -3.93 -10.11 12.32
N ILE A 65 -2.91 -9.27 12.54
CA ILE A 65 -1.68 -9.65 13.23
C ILE A 65 -1.82 -9.28 14.71
N PRO A 66 -1.62 -10.24 15.64
CA PRO A 66 -1.64 -9.97 17.07
C PRO A 66 -0.66 -8.85 17.45
N ASP A 67 -1.01 -8.09 18.49
CA ASP A 67 -0.18 -7.02 19.07
C ASP A 67 0.20 -5.87 18.11
N LEU A 68 -0.45 -5.77 16.96
CA LEU A 68 -0.29 -4.63 16.07
C LEU A 68 -0.90 -3.38 16.71
N SER A 69 -0.12 -2.30 16.81
CA SER A 69 -0.60 -1.03 17.38
C SER A 69 -0.96 -0.01 16.31
N LEU A 70 -1.92 0.87 16.63
CA LEU A 70 -2.36 1.95 15.73
C LEU A 70 -1.19 2.86 15.34
N ASN A 71 -0.35 3.25 16.32
CA ASN A 71 0.79 4.12 16.09
C ASN A 71 1.82 3.47 15.16
N PHE A 72 2.08 2.19 15.33
CA PHE A 72 2.96 1.44 14.42
C PHE A 72 2.41 1.43 13.00
N ALA A 73 1.11 1.16 12.83
CA ALA A 73 0.46 1.17 11.53
C ALA A 73 0.55 2.53 10.83
N ILE A 74 0.36 3.63 11.57
CA ILE A 74 0.49 4.99 11.04
C ILE A 74 1.93 5.24 10.53
N VAL A 75 2.94 4.91 11.34
CA VAL A 75 4.35 5.14 10.97
C VAL A 75 4.73 4.33 9.73
N VAL A 76 4.37 3.05 9.68
CA VAL A 76 4.64 2.19 8.52
C VAL A 76 3.97 2.76 7.27
N ASN A 77 2.71 3.16 7.37
CA ASN A 77 1.96 3.77 6.28
C ASN A 77 2.62 5.06 5.76
N ILE A 78 3.10 5.94 6.64
CA ILE A 78 3.81 7.17 6.24
C ILE A 78 5.08 6.83 5.45
N VAL A 79 5.87 5.86 5.92
CA VAL A 79 7.10 5.41 5.24
C VAL A 79 6.77 4.91 3.82
N TYR A 80 5.76 4.05 3.68
CA TYR A 80 5.33 3.56 2.36
C TYR A 80 4.77 4.67 1.47
N ALA A 81 4.01 5.61 2.01
CA ALA A 81 3.49 6.75 1.25
C ALA A 81 4.64 7.59 0.65
N ILE A 82 5.69 7.87 1.44
CA ILE A 82 6.88 8.57 0.97
C ILE A 82 7.57 7.78 -0.14
N ILE A 83 7.74 6.47 0.02
CA ILE A 83 8.36 5.60 -0.99
C ILE A 83 7.55 5.63 -2.29
N PHE A 84 6.23 5.44 -2.22
CA PHE A 84 5.37 5.41 -3.40
C PHE A 84 5.39 6.75 -4.15
N LEU A 85 5.33 7.86 -3.43
CA LEU A 85 5.43 9.19 -4.04
C LEU A 85 6.83 9.43 -4.63
N ALA A 86 7.90 9.11 -3.92
CA ALA A 86 9.27 9.30 -4.40
C ALA A 86 9.54 8.51 -5.70
N VAL A 87 9.08 7.26 -5.76
CA VAL A 87 9.17 6.43 -6.98
C VAL A 87 8.37 7.05 -8.12
N SER A 88 7.14 7.48 -7.85
CA SER A 88 6.27 8.12 -8.83
C SER A 88 6.91 9.39 -9.41
N PHE A 89 7.39 10.29 -8.55
CA PHE A 89 8.04 11.53 -8.94
C PHE A 89 9.32 11.29 -9.73
N THR A 90 10.18 10.37 -9.28
CA THR A 90 11.43 10.04 -9.99
C THR A 90 11.15 9.57 -11.41
N TYR A 91 10.10 8.77 -11.60
CA TYR A 91 9.72 8.27 -12.92
C TYR A 91 9.12 9.36 -13.80
N PHE A 92 8.28 10.24 -13.25
CA PHE A 92 7.78 11.43 -13.97
C PHE A 92 8.92 12.32 -14.45
N THR A 93 9.84 12.72 -13.57
CA THR A 93 10.95 13.60 -13.93
C THR A 93 11.85 12.99 -15.00
N ARG A 94 12.08 11.67 -14.99
CA ARG A 94 12.88 11.01 -16.04
C ARG A 94 12.19 11.01 -17.40
N ARG A 95 10.86 10.91 -17.45
CA ARG A 95 10.11 10.96 -18.73
C ARG A 95 10.05 12.38 -19.29
N ASP A 96 9.85 13.38 -18.43
CA ASP A 96 9.78 14.78 -18.87
C ASP A 96 11.10 15.29 -19.48
N VAL A 97 12.25 14.71 -19.09
CA VAL A 97 13.57 15.07 -19.65
C VAL A 97 13.84 14.36 -21.00
N THR A 98 13.09 13.30 -21.33
CA THR A 98 13.29 12.51 -22.57
C THR A 98 12.29 12.86 -23.68
N ALA A 99 11.22 13.60 -23.36
CA ALA A 99 10.20 14.07 -24.30
C ALA A 99 10.60 15.39 -24.97
#